data_AF-A0A9D6I5N5-F1
#
_entry.id   AF-A0A9D6I5N5-F1
#
_cell.length_a   1.000
_cell.length_b   1.000
_cell.length_c   1.000
_cell.angle_alpha   90.00
_cell.angle_beta   90.00
_cell.angle_gamma   90.00
#
_symmetry.space_group_name_H-M   'P 1'
#
loop_
_entity.id
_entity.type
_entity.pdbx_description
1 polymer ?
#
loop_
_entity_poly.entity_id
_entity_poly.type
_entity_poly.pdbx_seq_one_letter_code
_entity_poly.pdbx_strand_id
1 'polypeptide(L)' 'KYGVNYLKYWFDVGTGKVFCLVEAPSKEAAAAVHREAHGLVADEIIEVAEGS' A
#
# COMPACT_ATOMS: atom_id res chain seq x y z
N LYS A 1 -11.95 -8.42 5.99
CA LYS A 1 -12.67 -8.29 4.71
C LYS A 1 -11.80 -8.64 3.49
N TYR A 2 -10.52 -8.27 3.44
CA TYR A 2 -9.65 -8.56 2.28
C TYR A 2 -8.34 -9.31 2.58
N GLY A 3 -8.07 -9.66 3.84
CA GLY A 3 -6.78 -10.28 4.21
C GLY A 3 -5.58 -9.33 4.08
N VAL A 4 -5.83 -8.01 4.10
CA VAL A 4 -4.81 -6.97 3.94
C VAL A 4 -4.48 -6.35 5.28
N ASN A 5 -3.19 -6.14 5.53
CA ASN A 5 -2.66 -5.47 6.72
C ASN A 5 -1.70 -4.34 6.32
N TYR A 6 -2.06 -3.10 6.65
CA TYR A 6 -1.19 -1.94 6.43
C TYR A 6 -0.21 -1.83 7.59
N LEU A 7 1.06 -2.13 7.33
CA LEU A 7 2.09 -2.27 8.36
C LEU A 7 2.69 -0.92 8.74
N LYS A 8 3.07 -0.13 7.73
CA LYS A 8 3.74 1.18 7.90
C LYS A 8 3.39 2.11 6.77
N TYR A 9 3.51 3.41 7.03
CA TYR A 9 3.48 4.43 5.99
C TYR A 9 4.53 5.51 6.26
N TRP A 10 4.92 6.19 5.20
CA TRP A 10 5.81 7.35 5.23
C TRP A 10 5.28 8.41 4.27
N PHE A 11 5.42 9.68 4.67
CA PHE A 11 5.11 10.82 3.83
C PHE A 11 6.37 11.66 3.65
N ASP A 12 6.81 11.79 2.40
CA ASP A 12 7.88 12.71 2.02
C ASP A 12 7.28 14.08 1.68
N VAL A 13 7.41 15.01 2.63
CA VAL A 13 6.90 16.38 2.51
C VAL A 13 7.55 17.13 1.34
N GLY A 14 8.82 16.86 1.03
CA GLY A 14 9.56 17.56 -0.01
C GLY A 14 9.05 17.26 -1.42
N THR A 15 8.61 16.02 -1.64
CA THR A 15 8.11 15.56 -2.95
C THR A 15 6.59 15.36 -3.00
N GLY A 16 5.91 15.40 -1.84
CA GLY A 16 4.49 15.10 -1.71
C GLY A 16 4.14 13.62 -1.88
N LYS A 17 5.13 12.72 -1.79
CA LYS A 17 4.93 11.28 -2.01
C LYS A 17 4.55 10.54 -0.73
N VAL A 18 3.66 9.57 -0.87
CA VAL A 18 3.27 8.64 0.20
C VAL A 18 3.76 7.24 -0.17
N PHE A 19 4.37 6.55 0.79
CA PHE A 19 4.78 5.17 0.67
C PHE A 19 4.08 4.35 1.75
N CYS A 20 3.53 3.19 1.37
CA CYS A 20 2.89 2.27 2.30
C CYS A 20 3.57 0.90 2.18
N LEU A 21 3.89 0.29 3.32
CA LEU A 21 4.25 -1.13 3.40
C LEU A 21 3.00 -1.90 3.79
N VAL A 22 2.61 -2.86 2.95
CA VAL A 22 1.35 -3.58 3.06
C VAL A 22 1.61 -5.07 2.88
N GLU A 23 1.09 -5.87 3.80
CA GLU A 23 0.95 -7.31 3.61
C GLU A 23 -0.43 -7.59 3.03
N ALA A 24 -0.49 -8.26 1.88
CA ALA A 24 -1.73 -8.52 1.18
C ALA A 24 -1.63 -9.81 0.36
N PRO A 25 -2.75 -10.52 0.13
CA PRO A 25 -2.76 -11.73 -0.69
C PRO A 25 -2.54 -11.43 -2.18
N SER A 26 -2.74 -10.18 -2.62
CA SER A 26 -2.40 -9.70 -3.96
C SER A 26 -2.33 -8.18 -4.00
N LYS A 27 -1.77 -7.63 -5.09
CA LYS A 27 -1.73 -6.18 -5.33
C LYS A 27 -3.14 -5.58 -5.45
N GLU A 28 -4.07 -6.31 -6.06
CA GLU A 28 -5.47 -5.91 -6.25
C GLU A 28 -6.20 -5.83 -4.91
N ALA A 29 -5.91 -6.75 -3.98
CA ALA A 29 -6.47 -6.71 -2.63
C ALA A 29 -6.01 -5.46 -1.87
N ALA A 30 -4.71 -5.12 -1.94
CA ALA A 30 -4.18 -3.89 -1.36
C ALA A 30 -4.86 -2.65 -1.97
N ALA A 31 -4.97 -2.58 -3.30
CA ALA A 31 -5.63 -1.47 -3.99
C ALA A 31 -7.13 -1.34 -3.65
N ALA A 32 -7.84 -2.46 -3.48
CA ALA A 32 -9.25 -2.47 -3.10
C ALA A 32 -9.47 -1.86 -1.72
N VAL A 33 -8.64 -2.21 -0.73
CA VAL A 33 -8.73 -1.64 0.62
C VAL A 33 -8.41 -0.16 0.62
N HIS A 34 -7.36 0.27 -0.08
CA HIS A 34 -6.99 1.69 -0.17
C HIS A 34 -8.13 2.52 -0.78
N ARG A 35 -8.74 2.01 -1.85
CA ARG A 35 -9.88 2.63 -2.51
C ARG A 35 -11.13 2.67 -1.61
N GLU A 36 -11.43 1.59 -0.89
CA GLU A 36 -12.56 1.57 0.05
C GLU A 36 -12.36 2.53 1.23
N ALA A 37 -11.12 2.66 1.72
CA ALA A 37 -10.81 3.50 2.87
C ALA A 37 -10.99 5.00 2.59
N HIS A 38 -10.46 5.49 1.46
CA HIS A 38 -10.48 6.94 1.17
C HIS A 38 -10.48 7.26 -0.34
N GLY A 39 -10.80 6.31 -1.21
CA GLY A 39 -10.98 6.53 -2.65
C GLY A 39 -9.71 6.68 -3.47
N LEU A 40 -8.55 6.88 -2.84
CA LEU A 40 -7.26 7.00 -3.52
C LEU A 40 -6.63 5.62 -3.70
N VAL A 41 -5.76 5.46 -4.70
CA VAL A 41 -4.93 4.26 -4.91
C VAL A 41 -3.50 4.69 -5.17
N ALA A 42 -2.55 3.79 -4.89
CA ALA A 42 -1.16 4.03 -5.23
C ALA A 42 -0.98 4.08 -6.75
N ASP A 43 -0.11 4.98 -7.23
CA ASP A 43 0.28 5.04 -8.64
C ASP A 43 1.02 3.76 -9.07
N GLU A 44 1.80 3.18 -8.16
CA GLU A 44 2.54 1.94 -8.36
C GLU A 44 2.41 1.00 -7.15
N ILE A 45 2.30 -0.31 -7.42
CA ILE A 45 2.34 -1.35 -6.40
C ILE A 45 3.41 -2.37 -6.81
N ILE A 46 4.45 -2.48 -5.99
CA ILE A 46 5.60 -3.37 -6.21
C ILE A 46 5.56 -4.44 -5.13
N GLU A 47 5.56 -5.70 -5.54
CA GLU A 47 5.68 -6.82 -4.61
C GLU A 47 7.15 -6.96 -4.22
N VAL A 48 7.41 -7.15 -2.93
CA VAL A 48 8.76 -7.19 -2.37
C VAL A 48 8.89 -8.38 -1.42
N ALA A 49 10.12 -8.88 -1.26
CA ALA A 49 10.49 -9.85 -0.24
C ALA A 49 11.42 -9.18 0.78
N GLU A 50 11.27 -9.55 2.06
CA GLU A 50 12.16 -9.06 3.12
C GLU A 50 13.47 -9.87 3.11
N GLY A 51 14.60 -9.16 2.97
CA GLY A 51 15.92 -9.80 2.93
C GLY A 51 16.16 -10.64 1.67
N SER A 52 17.36 -11.23 1.60
CA SER A 52 17.83 -12.12 0.52
C SER A 52 18.32 -13.43 1.10
#